data_AF-A0A6I1I187-F1
#
_entry.id   AF-A0A6I1I187-F1
#
_cell.length_a   1.000
_cell.length_b   1.000
_cell.length_c   1.000
_cell.angle_alpha   90.00
_cell.angle_beta   90.00
_cell.angle_gamma   90.00
#
_symmetry.space_group_name_H-M   'P 1'
#
loop_
_entity.id
_entity.type
_entity.pdbx_description
1 polymer ?
#
loop_
_entity_poly.entity_id
_entity_poly.type
_entity_poly.pdbx_seq_one_letter_code
_entity_poly.pdbx_strand_id
1 'polypeptide(L)'
;MQVHIGEGAEKTPEQLEEARRAFIAELWRRFETLQEWAVSHWPDQHNPLSSADFVEARKEILSLRSPAGSLNQPAPRDGAEPEQGGAQYVDVTPAPWP
;
A
#
# COMPACT_ATOMS: atom_id res chain seq x y z
N MET A 1 19.18 14.25 10.43
CA MET A 1 18.14 14.59 9.43
C MET A 1 16.81 14.61 10.14
N GLN A 2 16.38 15.79 10.60
CA GLN A 2 15.14 15.98 11.33
C GLN A 2 14.01 16.15 10.30
N VAL A 3 13.09 15.19 10.23
CA VAL A 3 11.89 15.33 9.40
C VAL A 3 10.97 16.31 10.12
N HIS A 4 10.91 17.54 9.63
CA HIS A 4 9.90 18.50 10.06
C HIS A 4 8.54 17.99 9.59
N ILE A 5 7.82 17.30 10.46
CA ILE A 5 6.39 17.04 10.27
C ILE A 5 5.72 18.39 10.54
N GLY A 6 5.53 19.15 9.46
CA GLY A 6 4.87 20.45 9.51
C GLY A 6 3.48 20.32 10.12
N GLU A 7 3.27 21.14 11.15
CA GLU A 7 2.01 21.65 11.70
C GLU A 7 0.73 21.17 10.98
N GLY A 8 -0.04 20.37 11.71
CA GLY A 8 -1.32 19.82 11.27
C GLY A 8 -2.38 20.90 11.11
N ALA A 9 -2.53 21.44 9.91
CA ALA A 9 -3.84 21.86 9.45
C ALA A 9 -4.71 20.61 9.35
N GLU A 10 -5.81 20.55 10.09
CA GLU A 10 -6.79 19.48 10.05
C GLU A 10 -7.34 19.36 8.62
N LYS A 11 -6.72 18.48 7.81
CA LYS A 11 -7.18 18.22 6.46
C LYS A 11 -8.51 17.51 6.53
N THR A 12 -9.50 18.01 5.79
CA THR A 12 -10.75 17.27 5.59
C THR A 12 -10.45 15.88 5.00
N PRO A 13 -11.31 14.87 5.23
CA PRO A 13 -11.12 13.53 4.66
C PRO A 13 -10.89 13.55 3.15
N GLU A 14 -11.61 14.44 2.44
CA GLU A 14 -11.49 14.64 1.00
C GLU A 14 -10.11 15.17 0.59
N GLN A 15 -9.56 16.15 1.32
CA GLN A 15 -8.21 16.68 1.08
C GLN A 15 -7.13 15.64 1.38
N LEU A 16 -7.35 14.74 2.34
CA LEU A 16 -6.44 13.64 2.64
C LEU A 16 -6.45 12.59 1.52
N GLU A 17 -7.61 12.26 0.98
CA GLU A 17 -7.71 11.35 -0.17
C GLU A 17 -7.04 11.92 -1.42
N GLU A 18 -7.26 13.20 -1.72
CA GLU A 18 -6.62 13.86 -2.86
C GLU A 18 -5.09 13.88 -2.69
N ALA A 19 -4.61 14.24 -1.48
CA ALA A 19 -3.19 14.20 -1.18
C ALA A 19 -2.59 12.78 -1.31
N ARG A 20 -3.34 11.75 -0.91
CA ARG A 20 -2.94 10.35 -1.09
C ARG A 20 -2.84 9.98 -2.56
N ARG A 21 -3.82 10.35 -3.38
CA ARG A 21 -3.81 10.09 -4.84
C ARG A 21 -2.62 10.77 -5.52
N ALA A 22 -2.40 12.05 -5.23
CA ALA A 22 -1.27 12.80 -5.75
C ALA A 22 0.08 12.19 -5.33
N PHE A 23 0.19 11.77 -4.07
CA PHE A 23 1.38 11.08 -3.57
C PHE A 23 1.66 9.78 -4.32
N ILE A 24 0.63 8.94 -4.51
CA ILE A 24 0.79 7.65 -5.20
C ILE A 24 1.18 7.86 -6.68
N ALA A 25 0.61 8.86 -7.35
CA ALA A 25 0.97 9.19 -8.71
C ALA A 25 2.45 9.61 -8.83
N GLU A 26 2.93 10.45 -7.91
CA GLU A 26 4.33 10.87 -7.89
C GLU A 26 5.27 9.72 -7.51
N LEU A 27 4.87 8.86 -6.56
CA LEU A 27 5.62 7.66 -6.19
C LEU A 27 5.79 6.74 -7.39
N TRP A 28 4.72 6.49 -8.14
CA TRP A 28 4.75 5.68 -9.36
C TRP A 28 5.74 6.25 -10.38
N ARG A 29 5.63 7.56 -10.67
CA ARG A 29 6.52 8.25 -11.61
C ARG A 29 7.99 8.11 -11.23
N ARG A 30 8.32 8.32 -9.94
CA ARG A 30 9.70 8.18 -9.44
C ARG A 30 10.19 6.74 -9.51
N PHE A 31 9.31 5.79 -9.21
CA PHE A 31 9.63 4.37 -9.28
C PHE A 31 9.96 3.93 -10.71
N GLU A 32 9.23 4.41 -11.71
CA GLU A 32 9.54 4.12 -13.12
C GLU A 32 10.92 4.65 -13.52
N THR A 33 11.25 5.89 -13.14
CA THR A 33 12.58 6.46 -13.38
C THR A 33 13.68 5.65 -12.67
N LEU A 34 13.44 5.22 -11.43
CA LEU A 34 14.38 4.37 -10.69
C LEU A 34 14.58 3.02 -11.38
N GLN A 35 13.51 2.41 -11.87
CA GLN A 35 13.56 1.13 -12.57
C GLN A 35 14.39 1.24 -13.85
N GLU A 36 14.16 2.28 -14.65
CA GLU A 36 14.92 2.53 -15.88
C GLU A 36 16.41 2.75 -15.58
N TRP A 37 16.72 3.52 -14.54
CA TRP A 37 18.09 3.70 -14.07
C TRP A 37 18.72 2.37 -13.63
N ALA A 38 18.02 1.56 -12.84
CA ALA A 38 18.53 0.30 -12.34
C ALA A 38 18.84 -0.70 -13.46
N VAL A 39 17.96 -0.81 -14.45
CA VAL A 39 18.15 -1.68 -15.62
C VAL A 39 19.33 -1.20 -16.47
N SER A 40 19.48 0.11 -16.67
CA SER A 40 20.55 0.67 -17.51
C SER A 40 21.93 0.70 -16.86
N HIS A 41 22.00 0.75 -15.52
CA HIS A 41 23.26 0.88 -14.77
C HIS A 41 23.65 -0.40 -14.03
N TRP A 42 22.97 -1.51 -14.31
CA TRP A 42 23.24 -2.78 -13.65
C TRP A 42 24.67 -3.28 -13.98
N PRO A 43 25.52 -3.55 -12.96
CA PRO A 43 26.91 -3.93 -13.18
C PRO A 43 27.08 -5.39 -13.64
N ASP A 44 26.14 -6.29 -13.33
CA ASP A 44 26.24 -7.70 -13.69
C ASP A 44 25.56 -8.02 -15.03
N GLN A 45 26.35 -7.98 -16.10
CA GLN A 45 25.91 -8.29 -17.46
C GLN A 45 25.54 -9.78 -17.65
N HIS A 46 25.97 -10.69 -16.77
CA HIS A 46 25.65 -12.12 -16.89
C HIS A 46 24.24 -12.43 -16.39
N ASN A 47 23.72 -11.62 -15.46
CA ASN A 47 22.36 -11.72 -14.93
C ASN A 47 21.67 -10.37 -15.10
N PRO A 48 21.20 -10.03 -16.32
CA PRO A 48 20.63 -8.70 -16.58
C PRO A 48 19.35 -8.51 -15.77
N LEU A 49 19.26 -7.38 -15.07
CA LEU A 49 18.01 -6.91 -14.49
C LEU A 49 17.02 -6.58 -15.61
N SER A 50 15.77 -7.00 -15.41
CA SER A 50 14.66 -6.73 -16.32
C SER A 50 13.53 -6.02 -15.60
N SER A 51 12.58 -5.47 -16.35
CA SER A 51 11.36 -4.90 -15.77
C SER A 51 10.50 -5.94 -15.02
N ALA A 52 10.66 -7.23 -15.33
CA ALA A 52 9.90 -8.30 -14.69
C ALA A 52 10.29 -8.50 -13.21
N ASP A 53 11.53 -8.19 -12.87
CA ASP A 53 12.06 -8.31 -11.49
C ASP A 53 11.42 -7.30 -10.52
N PHE A 54 10.73 -6.29 -11.07
CA PHE A 54 10.09 -5.21 -10.31
C PHE A 54 8.58 -5.37 -10.16
N VAL A 55 8.00 -6.48 -10.61
CA VAL A 55 6.54 -6.70 -10.58
C VAL A 55 5.97 -6.64 -9.17
N GLU A 56 6.64 -7.23 -8.18
CA GLU A 56 6.18 -7.17 -6.78
C GLU A 56 6.20 -5.74 -6.24
N ALA A 57 7.25 -4.97 -6.49
CA ALA A 57 7.30 -3.57 -6.08
C ALA A 57 6.18 -2.73 -6.73
N ARG A 58 5.82 -3.00 -7.99
CA ARG A 58 4.67 -2.34 -8.65
C ARG A 58 3.36 -2.71 -7.97
N LYS A 59 3.15 -3.98 -7.62
CA LYS A 59 1.97 -4.44 -6.88
C LYS A 59 1.85 -3.73 -5.53
N GLU A 60 2.95 -3.63 -4.80
CA GLU A 60 2.97 -2.92 -3.52
C GLU A 60 2.58 -1.45 -3.66
N ILE A 61 3.13 -0.73 -4.64
CA ILE A 61 2.79 0.68 -4.88
C ILE A 61 1.31 0.83 -5.26
N LEU A 62 0.79 -0.05 -6.11
CA LEU A 62 -0.62 -0.02 -6.50
C LEU A 62 -1.54 -0.39 -5.33
N SER A 63 -1.11 -1.25 -4.41
CA SER A 63 -1.88 -1.61 -3.21
C SER A 63 -2.17 -0.42 -2.30
N LEU A 64 -1.31 0.61 -2.30
CA LEU A 64 -1.52 1.83 -1.52
C LEU A 64 -2.76 2.63 -1.94
N ARG A 65 -3.30 2.37 -3.14
CA ARG A 65 -4.56 2.97 -3.61
C ARG A 65 -5.78 2.39 -2.90
N SER A 66 -5.68 1.17 -2.36
CA SER A 66 -6.79 0.55 -1.64
C SER A 66 -7.03 1.30 -0.33
N PRO A 67 -8.29 1.71 -0.04
CA PRO A 67 -8.62 2.37 1.23
C PRO A 67 -8.38 1.47 2.46
N ALA A 68 -8.34 0.14 2.27
CA ALA A 68 -8.02 -0.85 3.30
C ALA A 68 -6.53 -0.92 3.69
N GLY A 69 -5.64 -0.14 3.05
CA GLY A 69 -4.20 -0.16 3.28
C GLY A 69 -3.43 -1.10 2.33
N SER A 70 -2.12 -1.24 2.56
CA SER A 70 -1.27 -2.19 1.80
C SER A 70 -1.83 -3.60 1.91
N LEU A 71 -1.74 -4.39 0.83
CA LEU A 71 -2.14 -5.80 0.81
C LEU A 71 -1.39 -6.65 1.86
N ASN A 72 -0.25 -6.17 2.36
CA ASN A 72 0.55 -6.81 3.40
C ASN A 72 0.25 -6.30 4.82
N GLN A 73 -0.60 -5.28 4.98
CA GLN A 73 -1.17 -5.02 6.29
C GLN A 73 -2.33 -5.99 6.52
N PRO A 74 -2.39 -6.66 7.68
CA PRO A 74 -3.64 -7.28 8.08
C PRO A 74 -4.69 -6.17 8.02
N ALA A 75 -5.78 -6.42 7.27
CA ALA A 75 -6.92 -5.52 7.22
C ALA A 75 -7.19 -5.04 8.66
N PRO A 76 -7.35 -3.73 8.91
CA PRO A 76 -7.84 -3.31 10.21
C PRO A 76 -9.09 -4.16 10.45
N ARG A 77 -9.06 -4.98 11.50
CA ARG A 77 -10.24 -5.72 11.93
C ARG A 77 -11.28 -4.63 12.18
N ASP A 78 -12.20 -4.45 11.24
CA ASP A 78 -13.35 -3.59 11.39
C ASP A 78 -14.20 -4.21 12.50
N GLY A 79 -13.86 -3.85 13.72
CA GLY A 79 -14.34 -4.46 14.94
C GLY A 79 -13.32 -4.21 16.02
N ALA A 80 -13.71 -3.42 17.02
CA ALA A 80 -13.01 -3.34 18.30
C ALA A 80 -12.64 -4.76 18.77
N GLU A 81 -11.53 -4.95 19.49
CA GLU A 81 -11.27 -6.26 20.07
C GLU A 81 -12.46 -6.66 20.98
N PRO A 82 -12.74 -7.97 21.22
CA PRO A 82 -13.85 -8.39 22.07
C PRO A 82 -13.84 -7.71 23.44
N GLU A 83 -12.64 -7.44 23.97
CA GLU A 83 -12.40 -6.74 25.24
C GLU A 83 -12.74 -5.24 25.19
N GLN A 84 -12.85 -4.67 23.99
CA GLN A 84 -13.22 -3.28 23.70
C GLN A 84 -14.67 -3.16 23.19
N GLY A 85 -15.46 -4.24 23.27
CA GLY A 85 -16.88 -4.26 22.85
C GLY A 85 -17.12 -4.68 21.40
N GLY A 86 -16.14 -5.33 20.76
CA GLY A 86 -16.32 -5.91 19.44
C GLY A 86 -17.21 -7.14 19.38
N ALA A 87 -17.61 -7.52 18.16
CA ALA A 87 -18.41 -8.71 17.91
C ALA A 87 -17.67 -9.98 18.40
N GLN A 88 -18.27 -10.67 19.38
CA GLN A 88 -17.74 -11.93 19.93
C GLN A 88 -18.10 -13.16 19.07
N TYR A 89 -18.99 -12.98 18.09
CA TYR A 89 -19.50 -14.04 17.24
C TYR A 89 -19.23 -13.71 15.78
N VAL A 90 -18.81 -14.73 15.03
CA VAL A 90 -18.72 -14.67 13.57
C VAL A 90 -20.00 -15.28 13.02
N ASP A 91 -20.71 -14.53 12.16
CA ASP A 91 -21.83 -15.09 11.42
C ASP A 91 -21.28 -16.09 10.39
N VAL A 92 -21.44 -17.37 10.69
CA VAL A 92 -21.11 -18.45 9.78
C VAL A 92 -22.39 -18.90 9.10
N THR A 93 -22.47 -18.77 7.78
CA THR A 93 -23.50 -19.45 7.01
C THR A 93 -23.20 -20.95 7.07
N PRO A 94 -24.02 -21.77 7.76
CA PRO A 94 -23.77 -23.20 7.84
C PRO A 94 -23.90 -23.81 6.45
N ALA A 95 -23.04 -24.79 6.12
CA ALA A 95 -23.20 -25.56 4.90
C ALA A 95 -24.57 -26.25 4.88
N PRO A 96 -25.26 -26.32 3.72
CA PRO A 96 -26.56 -27.00 3.64
C PRO A 96 -26.37 -28.50 3.95
N TRP A 97 -27.25 -29.03 4.81
CA TRP A 97 -27.27 -30.46 5.13
C TRP A 97 -27.61 -31.29 3.88
N PRO A 98 -26.96 -32.46 3.68
CA PRO A 98 -27.26 -33.37 2.57
C PRO A 98 -28.62 -34.06 2.70
#